data_AF-A0A178MU02-F1
#
_entry.id   AF-A0A178MU02-F1
#
_cell.length_a   1.000
_cell.length_b   1.000
_cell.length_c   1.000
_cell.angle_alpha   90.00
_cell.angle_beta   90.00
_cell.angle_gamma   90.00
#
_symmetry.space_group_name_H-M   'P 1'
#
loop_
_entity.id
_entity.type
_entity.pdbx_description
1 polymer ?
#
loop_
_entity_poly.entity_id
_entity_poly.type
_entity_poly.pdbx_seq_one_letter_code
_entity_poly.pdbx_strand_id
1 'polypeptide(L)'
;MTRECQSPVGAPHWAIALIGLPWSVHGSGPDSFNCWEFVRMVQAEHFGRLLPEIGNPEDMLVMGRTFRDHPERRRWAKVGLPAEGDCVLLRRSRHPIHVGVWLEVDGGGVLHCAEGAGVVFQRSDALALNGWAIEGFYRFSP
;
A
#
# COMPACT_ATOMS: atom_id res chain seq x y z
N MET A 1 -2.20 -19.22 19.79
CA MET A 1 -2.83 -19.92 18.64
C MET A 1 -3.32 -18.87 17.66
N THR A 2 -2.42 -18.41 16.80
CA THR A 2 -2.70 -17.48 15.70
C THR A 2 -3.46 -18.24 14.62
N ARG A 3 -4.67 -17.79 14.29
CA ARG A 3 -5.40 -18.30 13.13
C ARG A 3 -4.65 -17.83 11.88
N GLU A 4 -3.93 -18.74 11.23
CA GLU A 4 -3.50 -18.54 9.86
C GLU A 4 -4.76 -18.39 9.01
N CYS A 5 -4.97 -17.21 8.46
CA CYS A 5 -6.06 -16.97 7.50
C CYS A 5 -5.62 -17.56 6.16
N GLN A 6 -5.52 -18.88 6.08
CA GLN A 6 -5.47 -19.56 4.80
C GLN A 6 -6.88 -19.52 4.23
N SER A 7 -7.08 -18.68 3.20
CA SER A 7 -8.33 -18.66 2.44
C SER A 7 -8.64 -20.07 1.94
N PRO A 8 -9.88 -20.58 2.13
CA PRO A 8 -10.25 -21.89 1.63
C PRO A 8 -10.12 -21.89 0.10
N VAL A 9 -9.63 -23.01 -0.45
CA VAL A 9 -9.52 -23.23 -1.90
C VAL A 9 -10.87 -22.93 -2.55
N GLY A 10 -10.94 -21.83 -3.32
CA GLY A 10 -12.10 -21.44 -4.11
C GLY A 10 -12.77 -20.10 -3.76
N ALA A 11 -12.42 -19.44 -2.66
CA ALA A 11 -12.93 -18.09 -2.38
C ALA A 11 -12.12 -17.02 -3.14
N PRO A 12 -12.76 -16.00 -3.76
CA PRO A 12 -12.03 -14.88 -4.36
C PRO A 12 -11.21 -14.13 -3.30
N HIS A 13 -10.04 -13.65 -3.68
CA HIS A 13 -9.19 -12.86 -2.80
C HIS A 13 -9.94 -11.59 -2.33
N TRP A 14 -9.81 -11.23 -1.04
CA TRP A 14 -10.54 -10.12 -0.42
C TRP A 14 -10.35 -8.78 -1.16
N ALA A 15 -9.16 -8.58 -1.74
CA ALA A 15 -8.82 -7.36 -2.48
C ALA A 15 -9.75 -7.09 -3.67
N ILE A 16 -10.40 -8.12 -4.24
CA ILE A 16 -11.36 -7.96 -5.35
C ILE A 16 -12.49 -7.00 -4.96
N ALA A 17 -12.95 -7.04 -3.71
CA ALA A 17 -14.03 -6.15 -3.23
C ALA A 17 -13.59 -4.68 -3.13
N LEU A 18 -12.28 -4.41 -3.12
CA LEU A 18 -11.73 -3.06 -2.99
C LEU A 18 -11.39 -2.43 -4.33
N ILE A 19 -11.26 -3.21 -5.40
CA ILE A 19 -10.90 -2.70 -6.73
C ILE A 19 -11.95 -1.69 -7.20
N GLY A 20 -11.49 -0.54 -7.68
CA GLY A 20 -12.34 0.54 -8.18
C GLY A 20 -12.83 1.53 -7.13
N LEU A 21 -12.50 1.35 -5.84
CA LEU A 21 -12.79 2.36 -4.82
C LEU A 21 -12.15 3.71 -5.22
N PRO A 22 -12.88 4.84 -5.14
CA PRO A 22 -12.41 6.11 -5.69
C PRO A 22 -11.14 6.64 -5.03
N TRP A 23 -10.35 7.36 -5.82
CA TRP A 23 -9.22 8.15 -5.34
C TRP A 23 -9.65 9.59 -5.04
N SER A 24 -9.07 10.16 -3.99
CA SER A 24 -9.07 11.60 -3.73
C SER A 24 -7.80 11.98 -2.99
N VAL A 25 -7.19 13.11 -3.34
CA VAL A 25 -6.01 13.66 -2.63
C VAL A 25 -6.30 13.89 -1.13
N HIS A 26 -7.55 14.18 -0.79
CA HIS A 26 -8.03 14.36 0.59
C HIS A 26 -8.86 13.17 1.09
N GLY A 27 -8.85 12.05 0.37
CA GLY A 27 -9.66 10.88 0.72
C GLY A 27 -9.19 10.22 2.01
N SER A 28 -10.11 10.00 2.95
CA SER A 28 -9.90 9.36 4.25
C SER A 28 -10.86 8.17 4.49
N GLY A 29 -11.52 7.69 3.43
CA GLY A 29 -12.53 6.64 3.48
C GLY A 29 -13.91 7.10 4.00
N PRO A 30 -14.96 6.28 3.82
CA PRO A 30 -14.98 5.07 2.98
C PRO A 30 -15.19 5.37 1.48
N ASP A 31 -15.67 6.57 1.13
CA ASP A 31 -16.11 6.89 -0.23
C ASP A 31 -14.94 7.18 -1.19
N SER A 32 -13.80 7.62 -0.66
CA SER A 32 -12.58 7.81 -1.44
C SER A 32 -11.34 7.78 -0.55
N PHE A 33 -10.19 7.42 -1.11
CA PHE A 33 -8.94 7.31 -0.36
C PHE A 33 -7.79 8.04 -1.05
N ASN A 34 -6.86 8.57 -0.25
CA ASN A 34 -5.49 8.76 -0.70
C ASN A 34 -4.67 7.47 -0.47
N CYS A 35 -3.41 7.46 -0.91
CA CYS A 35 -2.59 6.24 -0.85
C CYS A 35 -2.32 5.75 0.58
N TRP A 36 -2.09 6.64 1.54
CA TRP A 36 -1.81 6.26 2.92
C TRP A 36 -3.08 5.83 3.64
N GLU A 37 -4.18 6.57 3.50
CA GLU A 37 -5.47 6.24 4.10
C GLU A 37 -6.00 4.89 3.61
N PHE A 38 -5.78 4.55 2.33
CA PHE A 38 -6.08 3.23 1.82
C PHE A 38 -5.23 2.14 2.51
N VAL A 39 -3.92 2.36 2.65
CA VAL A 39 -3.04 1.41 3.38
C VAL A 39 -3.46 1.27 4.84
N ARG A 40 -3.84 2.36 5.52
CA ARG A 40 -4.35 2.32 6.90
C ARG A 40 -5.59 1.44 7.00
N MET A 41 -6.55 1.62 6.11
CA MET A 41 -7.77 0.80 6.06
C MET A 41 -7.43 -0.68 5.85
N VAL A 42 -6.63 -1.00 4.82
CA VAL A 42 -6.26 -2.41 4.53
C VAL A 42 -5.52 -3.05 5.71
N GLN A 43 -4.58 -2.33 6.32
CA GLN A 43 -3.80 -2.82 7.44
C GLN A 43 -4.66 -3.04 8.70
N ALA A 44 -5.66 -2.19 8.93
CA ALA A 44 -6.61 -2.36 10.02
C ALA A 44 -7.54 -3.56 9.78
N GLU A 45 -8.17 -3.63 8.61
CA GLU A 45 -9.23 -4.61 8.32
C GLU A 45 -8.71 -6.03 8.08
N HIS A 46 -7.58 -6.17 7.38
CA HIS A 46 -7.07 -7.48 6.96
C HIS A 46 -5.88 -7.97 7.78
N PHE A 47 -5.18 -7.08 8.47
CA PHE A 47 -3.96 -7.42 9.21
C PHE A 47 -4.00 -7.03 10.70
N GLY A 48 -5.08 -6.41 11.17
CA GLY A 48 -5.28 -6.04 12.58
C GLY A 48 -4.29 -4.98 13.09
N ARG A 49 -3.73 -4.14 12.21
CA ARG A 49 -2.72 -3.13 12.53
C ARG A 49 -3.32 -1.73 12.47
N LEU A 50 -3.35 -1.04 13.60
CA LEU A 50 -3.76 0.36 13.67
C LEU A 50 -2.56 1.27 13.37
N LEU A 51 -2.66 1.98 12.25
CA LEU A 51 -1.65 2.90 11.76
C LEU A 51 -2.09 4.36 12.00
N PRO A 52 -1.15 5.27 12.33
CA PRO A 52 -1.49 6.67 12.58
C PRO A 52 -1.94 7.37 11.29
N GLU A 53 -2.74 8.41 11.47
CA GLU A 53 -2.99 9.35 10.37
C GLU A 53 -1.69 10.07 10.05
N ILE A 54 -1.37 10.18 8.77
CA ILE A 54 -0.22 10.95 8.28
C ILE A 54 -0.75 11.81 7.14
N GLY A 55 -0.45 13.10 7.19
CA GLY A 55 -0.86 14.02 6.12
C GLY A 55 -0.35 13.56 4.76
N ASN A 56 -1.18 13.75 3.73
CA ASN A 56 -0.87 13.45 2.33
C ASN A 56 -0.55 14.75 1.56
N PRO A 57 0.66 15.32 1.70
CA PRO A 57 1.01 16.60 1.07
C PRO A 57 1.08 16.48 -0.46
N GLU A 58 0.56 17.48 -1.18
CA GLU A 58 0.63 17.52 -2.65
C GLU A 58 2.05 17.78 -3.17
N ASP A 59 2.90 18.47 -2.39
CA ASP A 59 4.29 18.71 -2.76
C ASP A 59 5.10 17.41 -2.68
N MET A 60 5.62 16.94 -3.82
CA MET A 60 6.38 15.70 -3.93
C MET A 60 7.64 15.65 -3.05
N LEU A 61 8.30 16.79 -2.80
CA LEU A 61 9.48 16.84 -1.93
C LEU A 61 9.07 16.73 -0.47
N VAL A 62 7.97 17.37 -0.06
CA VAL A 62 7.39 17.20 1.27
C VAL A 62 6.95 15.75 1.45
N MET A 63 6.24 15.17 0.48
CA MET A 63 5.83 13.76 0.52
C MET A 63 7.01 12.81 0.69
N GLY A 64 8.07 12.98 -0.11
CA GLY A 64 9.28 12.16 0.01
C GLY A 64 10.03 12.35 1.33
N ARG A 65 9.94 13.54 1.96
CA ARG A 65 10.45 13.75 3.33
C ARG A 65 9.55 13.03 4.34
N THR A 66 8.24 13.14 4.22
CA THR A 66 7.27 12.47 5.11
C THR A 66 7.50 10.96 5.13
N PHE A 67 7.57 10.28 3.98
CA PHE A 67 7.82 8.83 3.95
C PHE A 67 9.15 8.41 4.58
N ARG A 68 10.19 9.24 4.46
CA ARG A 68 11.52 8.92 4.97
C ARG A 68 11.67 9.23 6.46
N ASP A 69 11.15 10.38 6.89
CA ASP A 69 11.52 11.01 8.16
C ASP A 69 10.40 10.88 9.21
N HIS A 70 9.17 10.52 8.83
CA HIS A 70 8.06 10.37 9.77
C HIS A 70 8.33 9.26 10.81
N PRO A 71 8.03 9.47 12.11
CA PRO A 71 8.27 8.49 13.17
C PRO A 71 7.74 7.08 12.90
N GLU A 72 6.60 6.99 12.19
CA GLU A 72 5.99 5.72 11.78
C GLU A 72 6.98 4.84 11.01
N ARG A 73 7.88 5.41 10.20
CA ARG A 73 8.88 4.69 9.40
C ARG A 73 9.73 3.70 10.22
N ARG A 74 9.90 3.92 11.52
CA ARG A 74 10.64 3.03 12.44
C ARG A 74 9.92 1.70 12.72
N ARG A 75 8.60 1.65 12.53
CA ARG A 75 7.77 0.44 12.71
C ARG A 75 7.73 -0.44 11.45
N TRP A 76 8.58 -0.13 10.47
CA TRP A 76 8.59 -0.77 9.15
C TRP A 76 10.01 -1.19 8.77
N ALA A 77 10.30 -2.48 8.93
CA ALA A 77 11.60 -3.07 8.62
C ALA A 77 11.70 -3.38 7.11
N LYS A 78 12.78 -2.94 6.46
CA LYS A 78 13.01 -3.26 5.04
C LYS A 78 13.28 -4.76 4.88
N VAL A 79 12.58 -5.41 3.96
CA VAL A 79 12.74 -6.84 3.66
C VAL A 79 13.12 -7.05 2.19
N GLY A 80 13.88 -8.12 1.92
CA GLY A 80 14.28 -8.49 0.56
C GLY A 80 13.20 -9.25 -0.21
N LEU A 81 12.39 -10.05 0.49
CA LEU A 81 11.26 -10.80 -0.06
C LEU A 81 9.99 -10.36 0.68
N PRO A 82 9.02 -9.75 -0.02
CA PRO A 82 7.75 -9.35 0.58
C PRO A 82 6.88 -10.57 0.90
N ALA A 83 5.97 -10.41 1.86
CA ALA A 83 4.88 -11.33 2.15
C ALA A 83 3.54 -10.58 2.13
N GLU A 84 2.43 -11.31 2.10
CA GLU A 84 1.07 -10.76 2.14
C GLU A 84 0.94 -9.69 3.24
N GLY A 85 0.51 -8.48 2.86
CA GLY A 85 0.32 -7.37 3.79
C GLY A 85 1.56 -6.53 4.10
N ASP A 86 2.72 -6.82 3.51
CA ASP A 86 3.87 -5.92 3.60
C ASP A 86 3.58 -4.61 2.84
N CYS A 87 4.05 -3.48 3.38
CA CYS A 87 3.95 -2.19 2.70
C CYS A 87 4.97 -2.10 1.57
N VAL A 88 4.57 -1.50 0.45
CA VAL A 88 5.42 -1.28 -0.72
C VAL A 88 5.56 0.21 -0.93
N LEU A 89 6.78 0.72 -0.80
CA LEU A 89 7.07 2.12 -1.12
C LEU A 89 7.43 2.20 -2.61
N LEU A 90 6.67 3.01 -3.34
CA LEU A 90 6.83 3.25 -4.76
C LEU A 90 7.45 4.63 -4.98
N ARG A 91 8.28 4.72 -6.02
CA ARG A 91 8.94 5.95 -6.44
C ARG A 91 8.67 6.27 -7.90
N ARG A 92 8.62 7.57 -8.20
CA ARG A 92 8.80 8.11 -9.56
C ARG A 92 10.15 8.79 -9.62
N SER A 93 10.96 8.43 -10.62
CA SER A 93 12.38 8.79 -10.64
C SER A 93 13.03 8.45 -9.29
N ARG A 94 13.73 9.36 -8.61
CA ARG A 94 14.35 9.14 -7.30
C ARG A 94 13.45 9.39 -6.09
N HIS A 95 12.19 9.79 -6.28
CA HIS A 95 11.34 10.30 -5.20
C HIS A 95 10.32 9.25 -4.74
N PRO A 96 10.43 8.69 -3.51
CA PRO A 96 9.44 7.80 -2.93
C PRO A 96 8.22 8.62 -2.49
N ILE A 97 7.12 8.52 -3.23
CA ILE A 97 5.97 9.43 -3.07
C ILE A 97 4.63 8.71 -3.03
N HIS A 98 4.64 7.38 -3.05
CA HIS A 98 3.42 6.58 -3.11
C HIS A 98 3.60 5.27 -2.37
N VAL A 99 2.54 4.75 -1.77
CA VAL A 99 2.58 3.50 -1.00
C VAL A 99 1.41 2.60 -1.36
N GLY A 100 1.63 1.30 -1.23
CA GLY A 100 0.62 0.25 -1.39
C GLY A 100 0.88 -0.94 -0.50
N VAL A 101 0.09 -2.00 -0.68
CA VAL A 101 0.19 -3.27 0.06
C VAL A 101 0.56 -4.38 -0.92
N TRP A 102 1.53 -5.21 -0.56
CA TRP A 102 1.89 -6.39 -1.32
C TRP A 102 0.85 -7.49 -1.12
N LEU A 103 0.39 -8.07 -2.22
CA LEU A 103 -0.45 -9.26 -2.21
C LEU A 103 0.30 -10.44 -2.85
N GLU A 104 0.22 -11.62 -2.26
CA GLU A 104 0.78 -12.88 -2.75
C GLU A 104 -0.19 -13.62 -3.69
N VAL A 105 -0.84 -12.88 -4.59
CA VAL A 105 -1.74 -13.42 -5.62
C VAL A 105 -1.08 -13.40 -6.99
N ASP A 106 -1.29 -14.46 -7.78
CA ASP A 106 -0.82 -14.58 -9.17
C ASP A 106 0.67 -14.27 -9.39
N GLY A 107 1.53 -14.59 -8.42
CA GLY A 107 2.97 -14.30 -8.49
C GLY A 107 3.39 -12.92 -7.98
N GLY A 108 2.46 -12.19 -7.37
CA GLY A 108 2.76 -11.01 -6.57
C GLY A 108 2.46 -9.68 -7.25
N GLY A 109 1.98 -8.72 -6.48
CA GLY A 109 1.77 -7.36 -6.95
C GLY A 109 1.35 -6.41 -5.84
N VAL A 110 1.10 -5.16 -6.23
CA VAL A 110 0.81 -4.07 -5.31
C VAL A 110 -0.65 -3.66 -5.45
N LEU A 111 -1.39 -3.76 -4.35
CA LEU A 111 -2.71 -3.15 -4.19
C LEU A 111 -2.52 -1.72 -3.67
N HIS A 112 -3.01 -0.72 -4.40
CA HIS A 112 -2.84 0.67 -4.04
C HIS A 112 -3.97 1.55 -4.58
N CYS A 113 -4.27 2.65 -3.89
CA CYS A 113 -5.16 3.68 -4.39
C CYS A 113 -4.36 4.67 -5.24
N ALA A 114 -4.49 4.59 -6.57
CA ALA A 114 -3.74 5.37 -7.53
C ALA A 114 -4.50 6.62 -7.99
N GLU A 115 -3.77 7.73 -8.13
CA GLU A 115 -4.32 8.99 -8.62
C GLU A 115 -5.03 8.83 -9.97
N GLY A 116 -6.26 9.35 -10.06
CA GLY A 116 -7.11 9.28 -11.25
C GLY A 116 -7.75 7.91 -11.54
N ALA A 117 -7.25 6.82 -10.97
CA ALA A 117 -7.75 5.46 -11.23
C ALA A 117 -8.51 4.83 -10.05
N GLY A 118 -8.27 5.29 -8.82
CA GLY A 118 -8.80 4.64 -7.63
C GLY A 118 -7.96 3.42 -7.23
N VAL A 119 -8.56 2.50 -6.48
CA VAL A 119 -7.89 1.28 -6.01
C VAL A 119 -7.69 0.29 -7.16
N VAL A 120 -6.43 -0.07 -7.40
CA VAL A 120 -6.01 -1.01 -8.43
C VAL A 120 -4.98 -2.01 -7.89
N PHE A 121 -4.86 -3.14 -8.56
CA PHE A 121 -3.77 -4.10 -8.36
C PHE A 121 -2.83 -4.06 -9.57
N GLN A 122 -1.54 -3.87 -9.32
CA GLN A 122 -0.53 -3.83 -10.38
C GLN A 122 0.66 -4.72 -10.04
N ARG A 123 1.03 -5.58 -11.01
CA ARG A 123 2.30 -6.31 -11.01
C ARG A 123 3.47 -5.35 -11.27
N SER A 124 4.69 -5.81 -11.01
CA SER A 124 5.91 -5.02 -11.16
C SER A 124 6.16 -4.50 -12.58
N ASP A 125 5.81 -5.27 -13.60
CA ASP A 125 5.88 -4.88 -15.01
C ASP A 125 4.85 -3.78 -15.36
N ALA A 126 3.61 -3.92 -14.90
CA ALA A 126 2.57 -2.91 -15.06
C ALA A 126 2.92 -1.61 -14.33
N LEU A 127 3.48 -1.68 -13.12
CA LEU A 127 4.00 -0.52 -12.40
C LEU A 127 5.08 0.21 -13.23
N ALA A 128 6.05 -0.54 -13.76
CA ALA A 128 7.14 0.01 -14.57
C ALA A 128 6.63 0.72 -15.83
N LEU A 129 5.66 0.12 -16.53
CA LEU A 129 5.02 0.73 -17.71
C LEU A 129 4.29 2.04 -17.37
N ASN A 130 3.81 2.20 -16.13
CA ASN A 130 3.17 3.42 -15.64
C ASN A 130 4.15 4.41 -14.96
N GLY A 131 5.46 4.21 -15.16
CA GLY A 131 6.51 5.09 -14.67
C GLY A 131 6.85 4.93 -13.19
N TRP A 132 6.36 3.88 -12.54
CA TRP A 132 6.65 3.56 -11.14
C TRP A 132 7.77 2.53 -11.02
N ALA A 133 8.59 2.68 -9.97
CA ALA A 133 9.51 1.64 -9.54
C ALA A 133 9.29 1.36 -8.05
N ILE A 134 9.52 0.12 -7.64
CA ILE A 134 9.53 -0.25 -6.23
C ILE A 134 10.83 0.27 -5.61
N GLU A 135 10.71 1.11 -4.57
CA GLU A 135 11.85 1.54 -3.75
C GLU A 135 12.22 0.47 -2.72
N GLY A 136 11.21 -0.15 -2.11
CA GLY A 136 11.42 -1.24 -1.17
C GLY A 136 10.13 -1.86 -0.67
N PHE A 137 10.28 -3.05 -0.09
CA PHE A 137 9.27 -3.76 0.66
C PHE A 137 9.53 -3.61 2.16
N TYR A 138 8.46 -3.46 2.93
CA TYR A 138 8.54 -3.08 4.32
C TYR A 138 7.56 -3.89 5.16
N ARG A 139 8.11 -4.68 6.09
CA ARG A 139 7.34 -5.48 7.03
C ARG A 139 7.06 -4.71 8.30
N PHE A 140 5.81 -4.76 8.75
CA PHE A 140 5.43 -4.16 10.01
C PHE A 140 6.15 -4.86 11.18
N SER A 141 6.80 -4.08 12.03
CA SER A 141 7.47 -4.50 13.24
C SER A 141 7.10 -3.50 14.34
N PRO A 142 6.14 -3.83 15.22
CA PRO A 142 5.65 -2.92 16.24
C PRO A 142 6.73 -2.51 17.25
#